data_AF-A0A836G385-F1
#
_entry.id   AF-A0A836G385-F1
#
_cell.length_a   1.000
_cell.length_b   1.000
_cell.length_c   1.000
_cell.angle_alpha   90.00
_cell.angle_beta   90.00
_cell.angle_gamma   90.00
#
_symmetry.space_group_name_H-M   'P 1'
#
loop_
_entity.id
_entity.type
_entity.pdbx_description
1 polymer ?
#
loop_
_entity_poly.entity_id
_entity_poly.type
_entity_poly.pdbx_seq_one_letter_code
_entity_poly.pdbx_strand_id
1 'polypeptide(L)'
;MSTRDCSALRWEAVRLPANLQVRLSSMKERTLAADVSAFEGFGSFHSENVEHLITMAEAAYRTPAHFPAFAKRILSKSEISLIQMTSVKEADYSPLPRANAGRKRSRMETRLASRAVSLAERKNGKRETGAQGDASAFVGCDDMDGVTNSESVLGRGEGCCVFPPVIGAWNPSVRQQVCEMANEAVAPCEFGKDFRREHFIITPDMVFINHGAFGSTLVGAMLIKQLYEEHMETEVVQFVDRELLPLIVYSIRALSRFLHADPRQVVLVQNATFALNCAIRMIDGNDVVAFIDTEYLSVYKMLCFRCEEVGATLHEIGLNRFLHDPAVMGDNAALTAEICRQLPANCTTVVLDHVTSTSALCFPVFTHIIPALRQRGVRQIIVDGAHALLQVELDFNALPPESQPTVFVGNLHKWFSSTKSAGFFWVRLDDMKKIHSVVLSHGAGDGLLSEFIWDGTRDYGTYLTIPAMVDFWERQGHHRVRDYCSHLLSSAADMLTIAFGSRKVARHSPFMSLVELPENLQDSRITAKYVQDTLHDIARIEVPVKLIEGRYYVRISAFVYNTPDEYVYLRQAILSIAEKWSEHPQWKHLHAQG
;
A
#
# COMPACT_ATOMS: atom_id res chain seq x y z
N MET A 1 -39.40 -21.42 -22.79
CA MET A 1 -38.29 -20.46 -22.86
C MET A 1 -38.38 -19.75 -24.21
N SER A 2 -38.34 -18.42 -24.24
CA SER A 2 -38.32 -17.68 -25.52
C SER A 2 -36.90 -17.69 -26.07
N THR A 3 -36.67 -18.41 -27.17
CA THR A 3 -35.44 -18.32 -27.95
C THR A 3 -35.38 -16.93 -28.58
N ARG A 4 -34.47 -16.06 -28.09
CA ARG A 4 -34.25 -14.75 -28.71
C ARG A 4 -33.74 -14.98 -30.13
N ASP A 5 -34.60 -14.69 -31.10
CA ASP A 5 -34.33 -14.87 -32.53
C ASP A 5 -33.38 -13.77 -33.01
N CYS A 6 -32.08 -13.98 -32.79
CA CYS A 6 -31.04 -13.05 -33.18
C CYS A 6 -30.76 -13.24 -34.68
N SER A 7 -31.37 -12.37 -35.50
CA SER A 7 -31.27 -12.45 -36.96
C SER A 7 -29.81 -12.43 -37.41
N ALA A 8 -29.42 -13.41 -38.23
CA ALA A 8 -28.05 -13.55 -38.70
C ALA A 8 -27.58 -12.28 -39.45
N LEU A 9 -26.42 -11.76 -39.06
CA LEU A 9 -25.86 -10.53 -39.60
C LEU A 9 -25.43 -10.75 -41.07
N ARG A 10 -26.03 -10.00 -42.00
CA ARG A 10 -25.70 -10.05 -43.44
C ARG A 10 -24.62 -9.02 -43.77
N TRP A 11 -23.36 -9.45 -43.72
CA TRP A 11 -22.19 -8.59 -43.93
C TRP A 11 -22.21 -7.86 -45.29
N GLU A 12 -22.80 -8.45 -46.32
CA GLU A 12 -22.93 -7.89 -47.67
C GLU A 12 -23.88 -6.69 -47.75
N ALA A 13 -24.76 -6.53 -46.74
CA ALA A 13 -25.64 -5.38 -46.58
C ALA A 13 -25.02 -4.26 -45.71
N VAL A 14 -23.97 -4.56 -44.93
CA VAL A 14 -23.26 -3.57 -44.11
C VAL A 14 -22.52 -2.60 -45.03
N ARG A 15 -22.56 -1.30 -44.72
CA ARG A 15 -21.85 -0.24 -45.45
C ARG A 15 -21.01 0.56 -44.48
N LEU A 16 -19.81 0.96 -44.91
CA LEU A 16 -18.96 1.86 -44.12
C LEU A 16 -19.69 3.19 -43.88
N PRO A 17 -19.86 3.63 -42.61
CA PRO A 17 -20.35 4.96 -42.29
C PRO A 17 -19.45 6.07 -42.88
N ALA A 18 -20.01 7.24 -43.16
CA ALA A 18 -19.32 8.32 -43.88
C ALA A 18 -18.01 8.77 -43.18
N ASN A 19 -17.97 8.82 -41.85
CA ASN A 19 -16.76 9.16 -41.09
C ASN A 19 -15.64 8.11 -41.28
N LEU A 20 -15.98 6.82 -41.42
CA LEU A 20 -15.00 5.78 -41.71
C LEU A 20 -14.58 5.77 -43.18
N GLN A 21 -15.47 6.15 -44.12
CA GLN A 21 -15.10 6.37 -45.52
C GLN A 21 -14.07 7.50 -45.65
N VAL A 22 -14.28 8.64 -44.97
CA VAL A 22 -13.33 9.77 -44.96
C VAL A 22 -11.96 9.34 -44.38
N ARG A 23 -11.95 8.60 -43.26
CA ARG A 23 -10.71 8.05 -42.70
C ARG A 23 -10.00 7.09 -43.67
N LEU A 24 -10.75 6.23 -44.36
CA LEU A 24 -10.20 5.29 -45.35
C LEU A 24 -9.63 6.01 -46.58
N SER A 25 -10.27 7.08 -47.08
CA SER A 25 -9.72 7.89 -48.17
C SER A 25 -8.42 8.59 -47.75
N SER A 26 -8.39 9.23 -46.57
CA SER A 26 -7.17 9.84 -46.04
C SER A 26 -6.04 8.82 -45.82
N MET A 27 -6.36 7.58 -45.43
CA MET A 27 -5.38 6.50 -45.31
C MET A 27 -4.80 6.08 -46.67
N LYS A 28 -5.61 6.02 -47.74
CA LYS A 28 -5.14 5.72 -49.10
C LYS A 28 -4.23 6.80 -49.70
N GLU A 29 -4.35 8.03 -49.24
CA GLU A 29 -3.51 9.17 -49.65
C GLU A 29 -2.16 9.21 -48.92
N ARG A 30 -1.99 8.44 -47.83
CA ARG A 30 -0.73 8.37 -47.08
C ARG A 30 0.22 7.34 -47.68
N THR A 31 1.40 7.80 -48.11
CA THR A 31 2.53 6.93 -48.41
C THR A 31 3.02 6.26 -47.13
N LEU A 32 3.10 4.93 -47.13
CA LEU A 32 3.78 4.17 -46.07
C LEU A 32 5.30 4.33 -46.27
N ALA A 33 5.91 5.23 -45.49
CA ALA A 33 7.31 5.64 -45.62
C ALA A 33 8.16 5.35 -44.37
N ALA A 34 7.64 4.56 -43.43
CA ALA A 34 8.39 4.13 -42.25
C ALA A 34 9.24 2.89 -42.59
N ASP A 35 10.48 2.87 -42.11
CA ASP A 35 11.32 1.67 -42.15
C ASP A 35 10.65 0.54 -41.35
N VAL A 36 10.63 -0.66 -41.91
CA VAL A 36 10.16 -1.86 -41.20
C VAL A 36 11.28 -2.30 -40.26
N SER A 37 11.18 -1.91 -38.99
CA SER A 37 12.10 -2.39 -37.97
C SER A 37 11.83 -3.86 -37.63
N ALA A 38 12.90 -4.63 -37.45
CA ALA A 38 12.84 -5.84 -36.65
C ALA A 38 12.76 -5.44 -35.17
N PHE A 39 11.89 -6.09 -34.41
CA PHE A 39 11.76 -5.88 -32.98
C PHE A 39 12.65 -6.89 -32.22
N GLU A 40 13.47 -6.41 -31.28
CA GLU A 40 14.44 -7.24 -30.53
C GLU A 40 14.30 -7.06 -29.01
N GLY A 41 14.11 -8.18 -28.29
CA GLY A 41 13.96 -8.26 -26.83
C GLY A 41 12.58 -7.84 -26.29
N PHE A 42 12.47 -7.52 -25.00
CA PHE A 42 11.17 -7.26 -24.37
C PHE A 42 10.75 -5.79 -24.34
N GLY A 43 9.47 -5.59 -24.66
CA GLY A 43 8.73 -4.36 -24.90
C GLY A 43 7.44 -4.74 -25.65
N SER A 44 6.61 -3.78 -26.05
CA SER A 44 5.61 -4.08 -27.08
C SER A 44 6.22 -3.95 -28.48
N PHE A 45 5.49 -4.38 -29.51
CA PHE A 45 5.79 -4.08 -30.92
C PHE A 45 5.91 -2.57 -31.23
N HIS A 46 5.59 -1.71 -30.27
CA HIS A 46 5.37 -0.28 -30.41
C HIS A 46 6.05 0.57 -29.33
N SER A 47 6.77 -0.04 -28.39
CA SER A 47 7.55 0.63 -27.35
C SER A 47 9.03 0.30 -27.49
N GLU A 48 9.89 1.12 -26.87
CA GLU A 48 11.30 0.79 -26.73
C GLU A 48 11.51 -0.42 -25.80
N ASN A 49 12.66 -1.09 -25.97
CA ASN A 49 13.06 -2.23 -25.16
C ASN A 49 13.35 -1.82 -23.70
N VAL A 50 12.83 -2.58 -22.74
CA VAL A 50 12.89 -2.26 -21.30
C VAL A 50 14.32 -2.31 -20.75
N GLU A 51 15.09 -3.35 -21.07
CA GLU A 51 16.50 -3.47 -20.64
C GLU A 51 17.38 -2.40 -21.31
N HIS A 52 17.04 -1.97 -22.52
CA HIS A 52 17.72 -0.83 -23.14
C HIS A 52 17.44 0.47 -22.37
N LEU A 53 16.16 0.83 -22.16
CA LEU A 53 15.77 2.07 -21.48
C LEU A 53 16.34 2.19 -20.06
N ILE A 54 16.44 1.08 -19.32
CA ILE A 54 17.01 1.10 -17.97
C ILE A 54 18.55 1.20 -17.98
N THR A 55 19.22 0.57 -18.95
CA THR A 55 20.69 0.62 -19.08
C THR A 55 21.21 1.95 -19.67
N MET A 56 20.34 2.79 -20.24
CA MET A 56 20.70 4.13 -20.69
C MET A 56 21.33 4.97 -19.56
N ALA A 57 22.49 5.58 -19.85
CA ALA A 57 23.11 6.56 -18.97
C ALA A 57 22.19 7.78 -18.75
N GLU A 58 22.19 8.36 -17.54
CA GLU A 58 21.28 9.46 -17.18
C GLU A 58 21.38 10.68 -18.12
N ALA A 59 22.56 10.99 -18.64
CA ALA A 59 22.77 12.06 -19.60
C ALA A 59 22.11 11.81 -20.98
N ALA A 60 21.88 10.55 -21.35
CA ALA A 60 21.25 10.13 -22.61
C ALA A 60 19.75 9.86 -22.45
N TYR A 61 19.34 9.33 -21.29
CA TYR A 61 17.93 9.05 -20.97
C TYR A 61 17.07 10.33 -21.01
N ARG A 62 15.80 10.20 -21.42
CA ARG A 62 14.84 11.31 -21.51
C ARG A 62 13.52 10.88 -20.90
N THR A 63 12.80 11.84 -20.30
CA THR A 63 11.42 11.63 -19.85
C THR A 63 10.56 11.13 -21.03
N PRO A 64 9.71 10.11 -20.86
CA PRO A 64 8.86 9.60 -21.94
C PRO A 64 8.02 10.71 -22.59
N ALA A 65 7.92 10.69 -23.93
CA ALA A 65 7.22 11.74 -24.68
C ALA A 65 5.73 11.88 -24.31
N HIS A 66 5.12 10.80 -23.83
CA HIS A 66 3.73 10.72 -23.39
C HIS A 66 3.54 10.98 -21.88
N PHE A 67 4.57 11.41 -21.15
CA PHE A 67 4.45 11.69 -19.70
C PHE A 67 3.48 12.85 -19.44
N PRO A 68 2.31 12.58 -18.80
CA PRO A 68 1.25 13.58 -18.73
C PRO A 68 1.52 14.63 -17.65
N ALA A 69 1.18 15.88 -17.94
CA ALA A 69 1.46 17.00 -17.04
C ALA A 69 0.79 16.87 -15.66
N PHE A 70 -0.38 16.25 -15.57
CA PHE A 70 -1.06 16.00 -14.29
C PHE A 70 -0.25 15.11 -13.32
N ALA A 71 0.66 14.26 -13.84
CA ALA A 71 1.42 13.30 -13.05
C ALA A 71 2.74 13.88 -12.49
N LYS A 72 2.98 15.19 -12.62
CA LYS A 72 4.21 15.85 -12.17
C LYS A 72 4.25 16.16 -10.67
N ARG A 73 3.09 16.28 -9.99
CA ARG A 73 3.02 16.86 -8.65
C ARG A 73 1.89 16.31 -7.80
N ILE A 74 2.18 16.01 -6.54
CA ILE A 74 1.16 15.73 -5.53
C ILE A 74 0.43 17.03 -5.16
N LEU A 75 -0.86 17.10 -5.44
CA LEU A 75 -1.74 18.20 -5.02
C LEU A 75 -2.30 17.95 -3.60
N SER A 76 -2.58 19.04 -2.87
CA SER A 76 -3.34 19.04 -1.61
C SER A 76 -4.85 19.03 -1.84
N LYS A 77 -5.63 18.75 -0.78
CA LYS A 77 -7.10 18.85 -0.83
C LYS A 77 -7.58 20.25 -1.15
N SER A 78 -6.94 21.29 -0.62
CA SER A 78 -7.32 22.68 -0.88
C SER A 78 -7.11 23.05 -2.36
N GLU A 79 -6.01 22.59 -2.97
CA GLU A 79 -5.75 22.75 -4.40
C GLU A 79 -6.79 22.02 -5.26
N ILE A 80 -7.04 20.74 -4.97
CA ILE A 80 -8.05 19.93 -5.68
C ILE A 80 -9.46 20.55 -5.56
N SER A 81 -9.79 21.07 -4.39
CA SER A 81 -11.09 21.70 -4.12
C SER A 81 -11.25 23.04 -4.84
N LEU A 82 -10.18 23.84 -4.93
CA LEU A 82 -10.17 25.10 -5.67
C LEU A 82 -10.43 24.90 -7.17
N ILE A 83 -9.81 23.89 -7.76
CA ILE A 83 -10.03 23.47 -9.15
C ILE A 83 -11.51 23.08 -9.36
N GLN A 84 -12.04 22.21 -8.50
CA GLN A 84 -13.45 21.77 -8.58
C GLN A 84 -14.44 22.94 -8.45
N MET A 85 -14.23 23.85 -7.49
CA MET A 85 -15.08 25.03 -7.29
C MET A 85 -15.04 26.01 -8.46
N THR A 86 -13.89 26.16 -9.12
CA THR A 86 -13.73 27.03 -10.29
C THR A 86 -14.56 26.50 -11.47
N SER A 87 -14.53 25.19 -11.71
CA SER A 87 -15.33 24.56 -12.77
C SER A 87 -16.85 24.62 -12.54
N VAL A 88 -17.33 24.56 -11.29
CA VAL A 88 -18.77 24.74 -11.00
C VAL A 88 -19.21 26.16 -11.36
N LYS A 89 -18.40 27.18 -11.07
CA LYS A 89 -18.69 28.57 -11.46
C LYS A 89 -18.68 28.75 -12.98
N GLU A 90 -17.76 28.12 -13.71
CA GLU A 90 -17.76 28.16 -15.18
C GLU A 90 -19.03 27.54 -15.79
N ALA A 91 -19.57 26.48 -15.19
CA ALA A 91 -20.81 25.85 -15.64
C ALA A 91 -22.04 26.78 -15.48
N ASP A 92 -22.15 27.52 -14.37
CA ASP A 92 -23.24 28.48 -14.12
C ASP A 92 -23.18 29.72 -15.06
N TYR A 93 -22.03 30.01 -15.68
CA TYR A 93 -21.85 31.14 -16.60
C TYR A 93 -22.01 30.78 -18.08
N SER A 94 -22.62 29.65 -18.42
CA SER A 94 -23.02 29.33 -19.81
C SER A 94 -24.38 29.97 -20.17
N PRO A 95 -24.43 31.03 -21.01
CA PRO A 95 -25.70 31.62 -21.43
C PRO A 95 -26.43 30.66 -22.38
N LEU A 96 -27.56 30.12 -21.92
CA LEU A 96 -28.49 29.34 -22.75
C LEU A 96 -28.79 30.07 -24.07
N PRO A 97 -28.60 29.44 -25.25
CA PRO A 97 -28.95 30.04 -26.52
C PRO A 97 -30.45 30.37 -26.55
N ARG A 98 -30.79 31.65 -26.74
CA ARG A 98 -32.18 32.10 -26.93
C ARG A 98 -32.73 31.53 -28.25
N ALA A 99 -33.39 30.37 -28.17
CA ALA A 99 -34.18 29.85 -29.28
C ALA A 99 -35.48 30.66 -29.44
N ASN A 100 -35.78 31.06 -30.67
CA ASN A 100 -36.83 32.03 -30.99
C ASN A 100 -38.26 31.56 -30.67
N ALA A 101 -39.10 32.50 -30.24
CA ALA A 101 -40.53 32.28 -30.06
C ALA A 101 -41.26 32.17 -31.43
N GLY A 102 -41.88 31.01 -31.69
CA GLY A 102 -42.67 30.73 -32.90
C GLY A 102 -43.95 29.95 -32.59
N ARG A 103 -45.11 30.61 -32.71
CA ARG A 103 -46.45 30.09 -32.34
C ARG A 103 -46.87 28.79 -33.07
N LYS A 104 -47.53 27.88 -32.35
CA LYS A 104 -49.00 27.65 -32.45
C LYS A 104 -49.56 26.78 -31.30
N ARG A 105 -50.83 27.01 -30.93
CA ARG A 105 -51.59 26.35 -29.84
C ARG A 105 -52.54 25.27 -30.38
N SER A 106 -52.76 24.19 -29.62
CA SER A 106 -54.08 23.59 -29.32
C SER A 106 -53.92 22.53 -28.21
N ARG A 107 -54.27 22.80 -26.94
CA ARG A 107 -55.53 22.36 -26.28
C ARG A 107 -55.89 20.87 -26.50
N MET A 108 -55.85 20.06 -25.44
CA MET A 108 -57.02 19.70 -24.63
C MET A 108 -56.63 18.84 -23.40
N GLU A 109 -57.08 19.22 -22.19
CA GLU A 109 -57.00 18.39 -20.99
C GLU A 109 -58.20 17.42 -20.91
N THR A 110 -58.07 16.25 -20.28
CA THR A 110 -59.04 15.72 -19.28
C THR A 110 -58.47 14.53 -18.47
N ARG A 111 -58.42 14.74 -17.15
CA ARG A 111 -58.48 13.82 -15.98
C ARG A 111 -58.41 12.28 -16.12
N LEU A 112 -57.56 11.70 -15.26
CA LEU A 112 -57.78 10.60 -14.29
C LEU A 112 -58.60 9.35 -14.70
N ALA A 113 -57.93 8.18 -14.67
CA ALA A 113 -58.45 6.99 -13.96
C ALA A 113 -57.30 6.01 -13.63
N SER A 114 -57.23 5.59 -12.37
CA SER A 114 -56.38 4.47 -11.93
C SER A 114 -57.08 3.13 -12.20
N ARG A 115 -56.32 2.11 -12.64
CA ARG A 115 -56.66 0.71 -12.35
C ARG A 115 -55.46 -0.22 -12.57
N ALA A 116 -55.05 -0.89 -11.50
CA ALA A 116 -54.22 -2.08 -11.58
C ALA A 116 -55.10 -3.29 -11.94
N VAL A 117 -54.53 -4.27 -12.64
CA VAL A 117 -55.04 -5.65 -12.70
C VAL A 117 -53.85 -6.60 -12.60
N SER A 118 -53.89 -7.50 -11.63
CA SER A 118 -53.03 -8.66 -11.52
C SER A 118 -53.84 -9.94 -11.80
N LEU A 119 -53.18 -10.93 -12.42
CA LEU A 119 -53.46 -12.37 -12.32
C LEU A 119 -52.08 -13.05 -12.50
N ALA A 120 -51.59 -13.98 -11.66
CA ALA A 120 -52.19 -15.23 -11.12
C ALA A 120 -52.36 -16.29 -12.26
N GLU A 121 -51.97 -17.57 -12.15
CA GLU A 121 -51.67 -18.44 -11.00
C GLU A 121 -50.63 -19.56 -11.26
N ARG A 122 -50.03 -20.06 -10.16
CA ARG A 122 -49.68 -21.46 -9.77
C ARG A 122 -49.77 -22.62 -10.79
N LYS A 123 -48.82 -23.57 -10.68
CA LYS A 123 -49.06 -24.89 -10.03
C LYS A 123 -47.81 -25.69 -9.65
N ASN A 124 -47.95 -26.45 -8.56
CA ASN A 124 -46.95 -27.36 -7.96
C ASN A 124 -47.00 -28.78 -8.57
N GLY A 125 -45.93 -29.54 -8.40
CA GLY A 125 -45.91 -31.01 -8.46
C GLY A 125 -44.78 -31.62 -7.60
N LYS A 126 -45.13 -32.22 -6.44
CA LYS A 126 -44.28 -33.18 -5.71
C LYS A 126 -44.52 -34.60 -6.31
N ARG A 127 -43.65 -35.62 -6.17
CA ARG A 127 -43.31 -36.34 -4.92
C ARG A 127 -42.20 -37.40 -5.13
N GLU A 128 -41.37 -37.59 -4.08
CA GLU A 128 -40.89 -38.87 -3.43
C GLU A 128 -40.22 -39.98 -4.31
N THR A 129 -39.17 -40.73 -3.92
CA THR A 129 -38.29 -40.94 -2.72
C THR A 129 -36.94 -41.57 -3.21
N GLY A 130 -35.84 -41.73 -2.47
CA GLY A 130 -35.45 -41.46 -1.07
C GLY A 130 -34.17 -42.24 -0.65
N ALA A 131 -33.91 -42.38 0.67
CA ALA A 131 -32.92 -43.25 1.36
C ALA A 131 -31.39 -42.91 1.37
N GLN A 132 -30.95 -42.43 2.55
CA GLN A 132 -29.72 -42.75 3.36
C GLN A 132 -28.28 -42.54 2.82
N GLY A 133 -27.40 -41.98 3.69
CA GLY A 133 -25.93 -42.05 3.52
C GLY A 133 -25.04 -40.98 4.21
N ASP A 134 -25.11 -40.85 5.55
CA ASP A 134 -24.07 -40.41 6.53
C ASP A 134 -23.14 -39.17 6.38
N ALA A 135 -22.72 -38.69 7.57
CA ALA A 135 -21.65 -37.74 7.92
C ALA A 135 -21.75 -36.28 7.38
N SER A 136 -22.17 -35.26 8.14
CA SER A 136 -21.58 -34.68 9.38
C SER A 136 -20.17 -34.07 9.21
N ALA A 137 -19.82 -32.89 9.73
CA ALA A 137 -20.58 -31.70 10.16
C ALA A 137 -19.55 -30.61 10.50
N PHE A 138 -19.81 -29.34 10.20
CA PHE A 138 -19.55 -28.22 11.12
C PHE A 138 -20.22 -26.94 10.58
N VAL A 139 -21.41 -26.68 11.13
CA VAL A 139 -22.15 -25.40 11.09
C VAL A 139 -21.47 -24.49 12.15
N GLY A 140 -21.35 -23.18 12.05
CA GLY A 140 -22.18 -22.19 11.33
C GLY A 140 -22.87 -21.30 12.38
N CYS A 141 -22.99 -20.00 12.11
CA CYS A 141 -23.55 -19.04 13.08
C CYS A 141 -25.03 -19.29 13.36
N ASP A 142 -25.46 -19.01 14.59
CA ASP A 142 -26.87 -18.75 14.91
C ASP A 142 -27.04 -17.29 15.37
N ASP A 143 -27.81 -16.53 14.59
CA ASP A 143 -28.38 -15.25 15.01
C ASP A 143 -29.59 -15.49 15.94
N MET A 144 -29.89 -14.53 16.83
CA MET A 144 -31.19 -14.44 17.49
C MET A 144 -31.67 -12.98 17.58
N ASP A 145 -32.85 -12.75 17.00
CA ASP A 145 -33.46 -11.43 16.77
C ASP A 145 -34.28 -10.87 17.93
N GLY A 146 -34.45 -9.54 17.91
CA GLY A 146 -35.57 -8.81 18.53
C GLY A 146 -35.23 -8.06 19.84
N VAL A 147 -35.84 -6.92 20.19
CA VAL A 147 -36.92 -6.08 19.61
C VAL A 147 -36.65 -4.64 20.16
N THR A 148 -36.77 -3.50 19.46
CA THR A 148 -38.02 -2.75 19.11
C THR A 148 -37.64 -1.45 18.36
N ASN A 149 -38.54 -0.93 17.51
CA ASN A 149 -38.42 0.44 16.96
C ASN A 149 -38.78 1.53 18.00
N SER A 150 -38.02 2.63 18.00
CA SER A 150 -38.52 3.96 18.43
C SER A 150 -37.81 5.07 17.67
N GLU A 151 -38.58 5.96 17.02
CA GLU A 151 -38.05 6.97 16.10
C GLU A 151 -37.53 8.25 16.78
N SER A 152 -36.54 8.86 16.13
CA SER A 152 -36.28 10.31 16.08
C SER A 152 -35.86 11.07 17.36
N VAL A 153 -34.58 11.49 17.38
CA VAL A 153 -34.22 12.91 17.55
C VAL A 153 -33.16 13.28 16.51
N LEU A 154 -33.45 14.26 15.65
CA LEU A 154 -32.54 14.74 14.61
C LEU A 154 -31.51 15.72 15.20
N GLY A 155 -30.29 15.25 15.46
CA GLY A 155 -29.13 16.11 15.68
C GLY A 155 -28.44 16.46 14.35
N ARG A 156 -28.58 17.70 13.87
CA ARG A 156 -27.83 18.18 12.70
C ARG A 156 -26.36 18.43 13.09
N GLY A 157 -25.49 17.46 12.81
CA GLY A 157 -24.04 17.66 12.77
C GLY A 157 -23.58 17.85 11.32
N GLU A 158 -23.36 19.09 10.91
CA GLU A 158 -22.74 19.38 9.61
C GLU A 158 -21.23 19.07 9.68
N GLY A 159 -20.81 18.00 8.99
CA GLY A 159 -19.42 17.54 9.02
C GLY A 159 -19.16 16.31 8.14
N CYS A 160 -20.04 16.02 7.18
CA CYS A 160 -19.84 14.88 6.28
C CYS A 160 -18.90 15.30 5.14
N CYS A 161 -17.68 14.74 5.12
CA CYS A 161 -16.74 14.89 4.01
C CYS A 161 -17.21 14.06 2.80
N VAL A 162 -18.33 14.48 2.19
CA VAL A 162 -18.86 13.90 0.97
C VAL A 162 -18.01 14.35 -0.21
N PHE A 163 -17.13 13.46 -0.69
CA PHE A 163 -16.66 13.57 -2.07
C PHE A 163 -17.89 13.54 -3.00
N PRO A 164 -18.00 14.46 -3.99
CA PRO A 164 -19.04 14.34 -5.00
C PRO A 164 -18.89 12.99 -5.74
N PRO A 165 -20.01 12.39 -6.21
CA PRO A 165 -20.00 11.01 -6.68
C PRO A 165 -19.07 10.81 -7.88
N VAL A 166 -18.13 9.87 -7.73
CA VAL A 166 -17.12 9.52 -8.73
C VAL A 166 -17.72 8.63 -9.82
N ILE A 167 -18.59 9.19 -10.67
CA ILE A 167 -18.82 8.74 -12.06
C ILE A 167 -19.08 9.98 -12.92
N GLY A 168 -18.03 10.47 -13.57
CA GLY A 168 -18.09 11.57 -14.53
C GLY A 168 -16.67 11.98 -14.89
N ALA A 169 -16.31 11.87 -16.17
CA ALA A 169 -14.97 12.27 -16.63
C ALA A 169 -14.71 13.72 -16.24
N TRP A 170 -13.54 14.00 -15.64
CA TRP A 170 -13.16 15.37 -15.29
C TRP A 170 -13.25 16.24 -16.54
N ASN A 171 -14.06 17.31 -16.48
CA ASN A 171 -14.27 18.25 -17.58
C ASN A 171 -12.91 18.70 -18.14
N PRO A 172 -12.71 18.78 -19.47
CA PRO A 172 -11.48 19.29 -20.07
C PRO A 172 -10.91 20.56 -19.43
N SER A 173 -11.75 21.52 -19.00
CA SER A 173 -11.32 22.72 -18.25
C SER A 173 -10.60 22.35 -16.94
N VAL A 174 -11.18 21.43 -16.15
CA VAL A 174 -10.56 20.92 -14.91
C VAL A 174 -9.25 20.19 -15.20
N ARG A 175 -9.21 19.32 -16.22
CA ARG A 175 -7.97 18.61 -16.59
C ARG A 175 -6.86 19.58 -16.97
N GLN A 176 -7.18 20.70 -17.62
CA GLN A 176 -6.21 21.75 -17.90
C GLN A 176 -5.72 22.43 -16.61
N GLN A 177 -6.63 22.83 -15.71
CA GLN A 177 -6.26 23.46 -14.43
C GLN A 177 -5.39 22.54 -13.55
N VAL A 178 -5.68 21.23 -13.50
CA VAL A 178 -4.80 20.23 -12.84
C VAL A 178 -3.42 20.21 -13.50
N CYS A 179 -3.35 20.19 -14.83
CA CYS A 179 -2.07 20.20 -15.55
C CYS A 179 -1.27 21.50 -15.30
N GLU A 180 -1.92 22.65 -15.24
CA GLU A 180 -1.30 23.95 -14.96
C GLU A 180 -0.72 23.96 -13.55
N MET A 181 -1.53 23.68 -12.52
CA MET A 181 -1.09 23.62 -11.13
C MET A 181 0.00 22.57 -10.91
N ALA A 182 -0.03 21.44 -11.61
CA ALA A 182 0.99 20.40 -11.50
C ALA A 182 2.40 20.82 -12.00
N ASN A 183 2.54 21.95 -12.70
CA ASN A 183 3.86 22.51 -13.05
C ASN A 183 4.44 23.45 -11.98
N GLU A 184 3.67 23.82 -10.95
CA GLU A 184 4.11 24.74 -9.89
C GLU A 184 5.03 24.05 -8.88
N ALA A 185 5.85 24.82 -8.15
CA ALA A 185 6.75 24.27 -7.13
C ALA A 185 6.02 24.03 -5.80
N VAL A 186 6.11 22.81 -5.26
CA VAL A 186 5.66 22.54 -3.88
C VAL A 186 6.63 23.16 -2.88
N ALA A 187 6.10 23.98 -1.96
CA ALA A 187 6.84 24.48 -0.80
C ALA A 187 6.84 23.46 0.35
N PRO A 188 7.80 23.55 1.30
CA PRO A 188 7.71 22.87 2.59
C PRO A 188 6.33 23.02 3.26
N CYS A 189 5.69 21.90 3.56
CA CYS A 189 4.42 21.85 4.29
C CYS A 189 4.68 21.85 5.82
N GLU A 190 3.81 22.53 6.56
CA GLU A 190 3.70 22.40 8.02
C GLU A 190 3.24 20.99 8.42
N PHE A 191 3.88 20.41 9.43
CA PHE A 191 3.57 19.07 9.93
C PHE A 191 2.48 19.07 11.02
N GLY A 192 1.93 17.90 11.32
CA GLY A 192 0.83 17.71 12.26
C GLY A 192 -0.55 17.75 11.61
N LYS A 193 -1.54 18.32 12.31
CA LYS A 193 -2.95 18.28 11.90
C LYS A 193 -3.24 18.98 10.58
N ASP A 194 -2.49 20.02 10.24
CA ASP A 194 -2.60 20.70 8.93
C ASP A 194 -2.15 19.77 7.80
N PHE A 195 -0.99 19.12 7.93
CA PHE A 195 -0.56 18.08 6.98
C PHE A 195 -1.61 16.96 6.83
N ARG A 196 -2.23 16.54 7.93
CA ARG A 196 -3.33 15.54 7.90
C ARG A 196 -4.47 16.02 7.01
N ARG A 197 -4.97 17.22 7.30
CA ARG A 197 -6.13 17.80 6.61
C ARG A 197 -5.85 17.97 5.13
N GLU A 198 -4.69 18.53 4.78
CA GLU A 198 -4.33 18.87 3.41
C GLU A 198 -3.94 17.66 2.55
N HIS A 199 -3.33 16.61 3.13
CA HIS A 199 -2.75 15.53 2.34
C HIS A 199 -3.37 14.13 2.55
N PHE A 200 -4.16 13.89 3.61
CA PHE A 200 -4.69 12.55 3.92
C PHE A 200 -6.20 12.51 4.13
N ILE A 201 -6.85 11.45 3.67
CA ILE A 201 -8.30 11.20 3.88
C ILE A 201 -8.60 10.40 5.17
N ILE A 202 -7.76 10.54 6.20
CA ILE A 202 -7.99 9.94 7.52
C ILE A 202 -9.23 10.56 8.16
N THR A 203 -10.12 9.74 8.73
CA THR A 203 -11.35 10.19 9.38
C THR A 203 -11.05 11.18 10.51
N PRO A 204 -11.65 12.40 10.54
CA PRO A 204 -11.22 13.46 11.45
C PRO A 204 -11.34 13.14 12.95
N ASP A 205 -12.24 12.23 13.33
CA ASP A 205 -12.48 11.81 14.71
C ASP A 205 -11.63 10.60 15.14
N MET A 206 -10.84 10.01 14.22
CA MET A 206 -9.97 8.87 14.50
C MET A 206 -8.53 9.33 14.79
N VAL A 207 -8.04 8.99 15.98
CA VAL A 207 -6.64 9.14 16.35
C VAL A 207 -5.84 7.98 15.76
N PHE A 208 -5.18 8.21 14.63
CA PHE A 208 -4.50 7.18 13.86
C PHE A 208 -3.01 7.08 14.21
N ILE A 209 -2.66 6.13 15.09
CA ILE A 209 -1.32 5.88 15.62
C ILE A 209 -0.75 4.53 15.08
N ASN A 210 -1.30 4.04 13.96
CA ASN A 210 -0.92 2.76 13.33
C ASN A 210 -0.44 2.88 11.87
N HIS A 211 0.23 3.98 11.50
CA HIS A 211 0.70 4.19 10.13
C HIS A 211 1.56 3.02 9.60
N GLY A 212 2.39 2.41 10.46
CA GLY A 212 3.24 1.28 10.07
C GLY A 212 2.50 0.03 9.59
N ALA A 213 1.21 -0.15 9.87
CA ALA A 213 0.45 -1.32 9.40
C ALA A 213 0.25 -1.30 7.88
N PHE A 214 -0.56 -0.35 7.39
CA PHE A 214 -0.96 -0.26 5.97
C PHE A 214 -0.58 1.05 5.30
N GLY A 215 -0.05 2.03 6.06
CA GLY A 215 0.10 3.43 5.66
C GLY A 215 -1.23 4.13 5.35
N SER A 216 -1.15 5.44 5.16
CA SER A 216 -2.23 6.21 4.52
C SER A 216 -1.72 6.78 3.20
N THR A 217 -2.60 7.04 2.25
CA THR A 217 -2.22 7.48 0.90
C THR A 217 -2.30 9.00 0.79
N LEU A 218 -1.31 9.65 0.16
CA LEU A 218 -1.42 11.08 -0.18
C LEU A 218 -2.56 11.29 -1.19
N VAL A 219 -3.48 12.22 -0.92
CA VAL A 219 -4.68 12.47 -1.73
C VAL A 219 -4.34 12.81 -3.19
N GLY A 220 -3.28 13.59 -3.43
CA GLY A 220 -2.79 13.89 -4.78
C GLY A 220 -2.31 12.65 -5.55
N ALA A 221 -1.77 11.63 -4.87
CA ALA A 221 -1.39 10.38 -5.51
C ALA A 221 -2.62 9.57 -5.95
N MET A 222 -3.71 9.62 -5.17
CA MET A 222 -4.99 9.03 -5.57
C MET A 222 -5.56 9.71 -6.82
N LEU A 223 -5.47 11.04 -6.89
CA LEU A 223 -5.88 11.80 -8.09
C LEU A 223 -5.04 11.43 -9.32
N ILE A 224 -3.71 11.39 -9.21
CA ILE A 224 -2.83 11.00 -10.33
C ILE A 224 -3.19 9.59 -10.82
N LYS A 225 -3.41 8.64 -9.90
CA LYS A 225 -3.81 7.27 -10.24
C LYS A 225 -5.14 7.24 -11.01
N GLN A 226 -6.17 7.94 -10.52
CA GLN A 226 -7.47 8.04 -11.20
C GLN A 226 -7.33 8.69 -12.61
N LEU A 227 -6.50 9.72 -12.74
CA LEU A 227 -6.28 10.36 -14.05
C LEU A 227 -5.53 9.44 -15.03
N TYR A 228 -4.68 8.54 -14.55
CA TYR A 228 -4.11 7.47 -15.38
C TYR A 228 -5.12 6.39 -15.75
N GLU A 229 -6.03 5.99 -14.85
CA GLU A 229 -7.15 5.08 -15.18
C GLU A 229 -8.02 5.68 -16.30
N GLU A 230 -8.41 6.95 -16.16
CA GLU A 230 -9.20 7.63 -17.18
C GLU A 230 -8.42 7.88 -18.48
N HIS A 231 -7.09 8.06 -18.43
CA HIS A 231 -6.24 8.20 -19.62
C HIS A 231 -6.13 6.87 -20.38
N MET A 232 -5.87 5.77 -19.67
CA MET A 232 -5.82 4.41 -20.20
C MET A 232 -7.10 4.06 -20.97
N GLU A 233 -8.28 4.32 -20.40
CA GLU A 233 -9.56 4.00 -21.04
C GLU A 233 -9.90 4.90 -22.24
N THR A 234 -9.16 5.98 -22.52
CA THR A 234 -9.41 6.78 -23.73
C THR A 234 -8.98 6.07 -25.01
N GLU A 235 -7.87 5.34 -24.99
CA GLU A 235 -7.40 4.50 -26.09
C GLU A 235 -6.52 3.37 -25.54
N VAL A 236 -7.15 2.31 -25.02
CA VAL A 236 -6.50 1.24 -24.21
C VAL A 236 -5.23 0.69 -24.83
N VAL A 237 -5.23 0.35 -26.13
CA VAL A 237 -4.05 -0.23 -26.80
C VAL A 237 -2.95 0.82 -27.03
N GLN A 238 -3.30 2.09 -27.27
CA GLN A 238 -2.31 3.17 -27.34
C GLN A 238 -1.59 3.30 -25.99
N PHE A 239 -2.33 3.34 -24.88
CA PHE A 239 -1.71 3.46 -23.56
C PHE A 239 -0.93 2.21 -23.14
N VAL A 240 -1.59 1.05 -23.08
CA VAL A 240 -1.02 -0.19 -22.52
C VAL A 240 0.16 -0.69 -23.35
N ASP A 241 0.05 -0.63 -24.68
CA ASP A 241 1.08 -1.16 -25.58
C ASP A 241 2.20 -0.12 -25.77
N ARG A 242 1.89 1.16 -25.98
CA ARG A 242 2.88 2.15 -26.46
C ARG A 242 3.45 3.07 -25.39
N GLU A 243 2.67 3.39 -24.36
CA GLU A 243 3.03 4.41 -23.36
C GLU A 243 3.47 3.80 -22.02
N LEU A 244 2.84 2.70 -21.61
CA LEU A 244 2.95 2.17 -20.25
C LEU A 244 4.37 1.74 -19.84
N LEU A 245 5.05 0.90 -20.64
CA LEU A 245 6.37 0.38 -20.25
C LEU A 245 7.43 1.49 -20.08
N PRO A 246 7.57 2.47 -21.01
CA PRO A 246 8.44 3.64 -20.78
C PRO A 246 8.08 4.44 -19.52
N LEU A 247 6.79 4.59 -19.18
CA LEU A 247 6.33 5.29 -17.97
C LEU A 247 6.67 4.51 -16.68
N ILE A 248 6.60 3.17 -16.70
CA ILE A 248 7.06 2.34 -15.57
C ILE A 248 8.59 2.42 -15.44
N VAL A 249 9.36 2.39 -16.54
CA VAL A 249 10.82 2.60 -16.48
C VAL A 249 11.18 3.97 -15.92
N TYR A 250 10.47 5.03 -16.30
CA TYR A 250 10.63 6.36 -15.70
C TYR A 250 10.39 6.34 -14.18
N SER A 251 9.38 5.58 -13.73
CA SER A 251 9.03 5.39 -12.33
C SER A 251 10.10 4.60 -11.55
N ILE A 252 10.68 3.54 -12.16
CA ILE A 252 11.83 2.80 -11.61
C ILE A 252 13.03 3.73 -11.43
N ARG A 253 13.40 4.50 -12.47
CA ARG A 253 14.53 5.44 -12.40
C ARG A 253 14.31 6.52 -11.35
N ALA A 254 13.09 7.04 -11.20
CA ALA A 254 12.76 8.00 -10.15
C ALA A 254 12.96 7.41 -8.74
N LEU A 255 12.43 6.20 -8.47
CA LEU A 255 12.67 5.52 -7.20
C LEU A 255 14.16 5.20 -6.98
N SER A 256 14.89 4.85 -8.04
CA SER A 256 16.31 4.52 -7.96
C SER A 256 17.16 5.72 -7.54
N ARG A 257 16.82 6.94 -7.99
CA ARG A 257 17.44 8.17 -7.47
C ARG A 257 17.16 8.37 -5.98
N PHE A 258 15.92 8.18 -5.55
CA PHE A 258 15.51 8.31 -4.15
C PHE A 258 16.18 7.30 -3.20
N LEU A 259 16.48 6.11 -3.71
CA LEU A 259 17.20 5.04 -2.99
C LEU A 259 18.74 5.13 -3.12
N HIS A 260 19.24 6.13 -3.87
CA HIS A 260 20.61 6.20 -4.37
C HIS A 260 21.12 4.84 -4.85
N ALA A 261 20.46 4.28 -5.88
CA ALA A 261 20.75 2.97 -6.45
C ALA A 261 20.93 3.03 -7.96
N ASP A 262 21.67 2.07 -8.52
CA ASP A 262 21.64 1.80 -9.96
C ASP A 262 20.24 1.31 -10.38
N PRO A 263 19.59 1.91 -11.39
CA PRO A 263 18.24 1.54 -11.78
C PRO A 263 18.11 0.12 -12.34
N ARG A 264 19.21 -0.52 -12.76
CA ARG A 264 19.25 -1.93 -13.18
C ARG A 264 19.02 -2.89 -12.01
N GLN A 265 19.22 -2.43 -10.77
CA GLN A 265 19.11 -3.23 -9.56
C GLN A 265 17.74 -3.10 -8.87
N VAL A 266 16.91 -2.11 -9.25
CA VAL A 266 15.64 -1.78 -8.56
C VAL A 266 14.45 -2.27 -9.38
N VAL A 267 13.68 -3.21 -8.83
CA VAL A 267 12.47 -3.75 -9.45
C VAL A 267 11.24 -3.27 -8.70
N LEU A 268 10.21 -2.81 -9.43
CA LEU A 268 8.90 -2.51 -8.84
C LEU A 268 8.04 -3.78 -8.75
N VAL A 269 7.36 -3.94 -7.62
CA VAL A 269 6.41 -5.04 -7.37
C VAL A 269 5.17 -4.52 -6.63
N GLN A 270 4.21 -5.39 -6.36
CA GLN A 270 2.92 -5.05 -5.76
C GLN A 270 3.06 -4.77 -4.25
N ASN A 271 3.99 -5.44 -3.55
CA ASN A 271 4.26 -5.26 -2.12
C ASN A 271 5.47 -6.12 -1.69
N ALA A 272 5.94 -5.93 -0.46
CA ALA A 272 7.00 -6.72 0.16
C ALA A 272 6.68 -8.22 0.21
N THR A 273 5.43 -8.62 0.47
CA THR A 273 5.01 -10.03 0.49
C THR A 273 5.30 -10.72 -0.84
N PHE A 274 5.04 -10.06 -1.97
CA PHE A 274 5.36 -10.57 -3.31
C PHE A 274 6.88 -10.65 -3.53
N ALA A 275 7.62 -9.58 -3.22
CA ALA A 275 9.09 -9.56 -3.34
C ALA A 275 9.76 -10.67 -2.53
N LEU A 276 9.30 -10.90 -1.30
CA LEU A 276 9.84 -11.96 -0.43
C LEU A 276 9.52 -13.34 -0.98
N ASN A 277 8.34 -13.57 -1.56
CA ASN A 277 8.02 -14.82 -2.27
C ASN A 277 8.93 -15.07 -3.48
N CYS A 278 9.40 -14.01 -4.17
CA CYS A 278 10.42 -14.14 -5.20
C CYS A 278 11.80 -14.45 -4.59
N ALA A 279 12.21 -13.71 -3.55
CA ALA A 279 13.53 -13.84 -2.93
C ALA A 279 13.76 -15.20 -2.25
N ILE A 280 12.78 -15.74 -1.51
CA ILE A 280 12.92 -17.05 -0.84
C ILE A 280 13.09 -18.22 -1.82
N ARG A 281 12.76 -18.07 -3.11
CA ARG A 281 13.04 -19.11 -4.12
C ARG A 281 14.53 -19.33 -4.35
N MET A 282 15.40 -18.41 -3.92
CA MET A 282 16.85 -18.61 -3.87
C MET A 282 17.30 -19.66 -2.85
N ILE A 283 16.46 -20.00 -1.86
CA ILE A 283 16.74 -21.05 -0.89
C ILE A 283 16.68 -22.40 -1.60
N ASP A 284 17.76 -23.17 -1.51
CA ASP A 284 17.89 -24.53 -2.05
C ASP A 284 18.10 -25.58 -0.95
N GLY A 285 17.95 -26.88 -1.28
CA GLY A 285 18.02 -27.97 -0.30
C GLY A 285 19.36 -28.16 0.42
N ASN A 286 20.42 -27.45 0.01
CA ASN A 286 21.71 -27.42 0.70
C ASN A 286 21.81 -26.26 1.70
N ASP A 287 20.79 -25.40 1.81
CA ASP A 287 20.83 -24.25 2.71
C ASP A 287 20.51 -24.60 4.17
N VAL A 288 21.25 -23.95 5.06
CA VAL A 288 20.92 -23.83 6.48
C VAL A 288 20.52 -22.38 6.70
N VAL A 289 19.21 -22.19 6.75
CA VAL A 289 18.53 -20.89 6.83
C VAL A 289 18.37 -20.49 8.29
N ALA A 290 18.75 -19.27 8.64
CA ALA A 290 18.41 -18.67 9.94
C ALA A 290 17.48 -17.46 9.77
N PHE A 291 16.57 -17.28 10.74
CA PHE A 291 15.71 -16.11 10.88
C PHE A 291 15.65 -15.69 12.36
N ILE A 292 15.06 -14.53 12.65
CA ILE A 292 14.95 -13.99 14.01
C ILE A 292 13.50 -14.15 14.50
N ASP A 293 13.27 -14.48 15.76
CA ASP A 293 11.93 -14.60 16.38
C ASP A 293 11.06 -13.31 16.34
N THR A 294 11.63 -12.18 15.92
CA THR A 294 10.95 -10.90 15.66
C THR A 294 10.33 -10.79 14.26
N GLU A 295 10.70 -11.71 13.37
CA GLU A 295 10.36 -11.74 11.95
C GLU A 295 8.84 -11.70 11.72
N TYR A 296 8.41 -11.12 10.61
CA TYR A 296 6.98 -10.98 10.36
C TYR A 296 6.33 -12.35 10.10
N LEU A 297 5.18 -12.62 10.74
CA LEU A 297 4.55 -13.95 10.76
C LEU A 297 4.31 -14.57 9.38
N SER A 298 4.07 -13.77 8.33
CA SER A 298 3.95 -14.33 6.97
C SER A 298 5.30 -14.77 6.41
N VAL A 299 6.39 -14.09 6.74
CA VAL A 299 7.76 -14.42 6.32
C VAL A 299 8.23 -15.68 7.04
N TYR A 300 8.00 -15.79 8.35
CA TYR A 300 8.21 -17.06 9.08
C TYR A 300 7.49 -18.25 8.40
N LYS A 301 6.20 -18.09 8.05
CA LYS A 301 5.44 -19.12 7.34
C LYS A 301 6.01 -19.44 5.95
N MET A 302 6.41 -18.41 5.19
CA MET A 302 7.08 -18.58 3.89
C MET A 302 8.36 -19.40 4.02
N LEU A 303 9.19 -19.10 5.03
CA LEU A 303 10.43 -19.83 5.29
C LEU A 303 10.16 -21.28 5.70
N CYS A 304 9.17 -21.52 6.55
CA CYS A 304 8.76 -22.89 6.93
C CYS A 304 8.40 -23.71 5.70
N PHE A 305 7.42 -23.24 4.90
CA PHE A 305 6.97 -23.97 3.71
C PHE A 305 8.08 -24.11 2.67
N ARG A 306 8.91 -23.09 2.46
CA ARG A 306 10.02 -23.18 1.49
C ARG A 306 11.09 -24.16 1.94
N CYS A 307 11.46 -24.18 3.22
CA CYS A 307 12.46 -25.11 3.72
C CYS A 307 11.95 -26.56 3.69
N GLU A 308 10.67 -26.77 4.04
CA GLU A 308 10.00 -28.07 3.90
C GLU A 308 9.95 -28.55 2.44
N GLU A 309 9.60 -27.66 1.50
CA GLU A 309 9.52 -27.95 0.05
C GLU A 309 10.86 -28.45 -0.53
N VAL A 310 11.98 -27.82 -0.16
CA VAL A 310 13.30 -28.13 -0.75
C VAL A 310 14.19 -29.02 0.12
N GLY A 311 13.78 -29.33 1.36
CA GLY A 311 14.58 -30.07 2.33
C GLY A 311 15.68 -29.25 3.02
N ALA A 312 15.59 -27.92 3.00
CA ALA A 312 16.53 -27.04 3.72
C ALA A 312 16.28 -27.06 5.24
N THR A 313 17.29 -26.70 6.01
CA THR A 313 17.15 -26.57 7.48
C THR A 313 16.76 -25.14 7.84
N LEU A 314 15.79 -24.96 8.74
CA LEU A 314 15.39 -23.66 9.29
C LEU A 314 15.76 -23.54 10.78
N HIS A 315 16.35 -22.42 11.17
CA HIS A 315 16.82 -22.13 12.53
C HIS A 315 16.33 -20.77 13.03
N GLU A 316 15.85 -20.71 14.27
CA GLU A 316 15.33 -19.50 14.91
C GLU A 316 16.37 -18.90 15.87
N ILE A 317 16.63 -17.59 15.73
CA ILE A 317 17.43 -16.78 16.64
C ILE A 317 16.48 -16.02 17.58
N GLY A 318 16.49 -16.37 18.87
CA GLY A 318 15.59 -15.79 19.87
C GLY A 318 16.11 -14.48 20.43
N LEU A 319 15.50 -13.36 20.03
CA LEU A 319 15.79 -11.99 20.48
C LEU A 319 14.67 -11.31 21.28
N ASN A 320 13.40 -11.74 21.22
CA ASN A 320 12.29 -11.06 21.92
C ASN A 320 12.55 -10.98 23.45
N ARG A 321 13.14 -12.02 24.04
CA ARG A 321 13.60 -12.06 25.44
C ARG A 321 14.54 -10.91 25.86
N PHE A 322 15.24 -10.29 24.92
CA PHE A 322 16.18 -9.18 25.18
C PHE A 322 15.55 -7.80 24.97
N LEU A 323 14.24 -7.68 24.69
CA LEU A 323 13.55 -6.42 24.39
C LEU A 323 13.78 -5.30 25.42
N HIS A 324 13.99 -5.65 26.69
CA HIS A 324 14.26 -4.72 27.79
C HIS A 324 15.71 -4.74 28.29
N ASP A 325 16.61 -5.49 27.64
CA ASP A 325 18.01 -5.61 28.04
C ASP A 325 18.88 -4.57 27.31
N PRO A 326 19.32 -3.49 27.99
CA PRO A 326 20.18 -2.48 27.37
C PRO A 326 21.59 -2.98 27.08
N ALA A 327 22.06 -4.07 27.72
CA ALA A 327 23.37 -4.63 27.45
C ALA A 327 23.42 -5.39 26.12
N VAL A 328 22.29 -5.92 25.65
CA VAL A 328 22.16 -6.57 24.34
C VAL A 328 21.57 -5.61 23.30
N MET A 329 20.38 -5.06 23.55
CA MET A 329 19.67 -4.25 22.57
C MET A 329 20.18 -2.80 22.48
N GLY A 330 20.75 -2.26 23.56
CA GLY A 330 21.21 -0.86 23.61
C GLY A 330 22.47 -0.59 22.79
N ASP A 331 23.25 -1.62 22.46
CA ASP A 331 24.47 -1.51 21.66
C ASP A 331 24.39 -2.32 20.36
N ASN A 332 24.96 -1.78 19.27
CA ASN A 332 24.91 -2.41 17.96
C ASN A 332 25.88 -3.61 17.84
N ALA A 333 27.02 -3.58 18.52
CA ALA A 333 27.99 -4.67 18.50
C ALA A 333 27.52 -5.84 19.40
N ALA A 334 26.95 -5.55 20.57
CA ALA A 334 26.38 -6.55 21.48
C ALA A 334 25.19 -7.29 20.85
N LEU A 335 24.22 -6.55 20.27
CA LEU A 335 23.12 -7.14 19.50
C LEU A 335 23.63 -8.06 18.37
N THR A 336 24.60 -7.57 17.60
CA THR A 336 25.18 -8.34 16.49
C THR A 336 25.93 -9.58 16.99
N ALA A 337 26.67 -9.47 18.10
CA ALA A 337 27.35 -10.59 18.73
C ALA A 337 26.37 -11.65 19.24
N GLU A 338 25.21 -11.25 19.80
CA GLU A 338 24.19 -12.18 20.28
C GLU A 338 23.48 -12.93 19.13
N ILE A 339 23.10 -12.24 18.05
CA ILE A 339 22.62 -12.86 16.80
C ILE A 339 23.65 -13.90 16.32
N CYS A 340 24.91 -13.48 16.26
CA CYS A 340 26.02 -14.30 15.79
C CYS A 340 26.42 -15.45 16.71
N ARG A 341 26.05 -15.40 18.00
CA ARG A 341 26.29 -16.46 19.00
C ARG A 341 25.25 -17.59 18.88
N GLN A 342 24.03 -17.24 18.43
CA GLN A 342 22.97 -18.20 18.16
C GLN A 342 23.07 -18.81 16.74
N LEU A 343 23.75 -18.13 15.80
CA LEU A 343 23.89 -18.58 14.41
C LEU A 343 24.52 -20.00 14.27
N PRO A 344 23.91 -20.91 13.48
CA PRO A 344 24.51 -22.20 13.16
C PRO A 344 25.87 -22.07 12.46
N ALA A 345 26.83 -22.93 12.82
CA ALA A 345 28.21 -22.88 12.30
C ALA A 345 28.33 -23.10 10.78
N ASN A 346 27.31 -23.69 10.16
CA ASN A 346 27.19 -23.92 8.72
C ASN A 346 26.05 -23.11 8.07
N CYS A 347 25.59 -22.02 8.71
CA CYS A 347 24.53 -21.18 8.17
C CYS A 347 24.94 -20.56 6.82
N THR A 348 24.13 -20.78 5.80
CA THR A 348 24.37 -20.29 4.44
C THR A 348 23.48 -19.10 4.08
N THR A 349 22.29 -19.03 4.66
CA THR A 349 21.25 -18.07 4.28
C THR A 349 20.64 -17.45 5.54
N VAL A 350 20.49 -16.12 5.56
CA VAL A 350 19.78 -15.42 6.65
C VAL A 350 18.68 -14.56 6.05
N VAL A 351 17.50 -14.60 6.69
CA VAL A 351 16.40 -13.68 6.43
C VAL A 351 16.15 -12.86 7.70
N LEU A 352 16.07 -11.54 7.56
CA LEU A 352 15.86 -10.63 8.69
C LEU A 352 15.14 -9.33 8.27
N ASP A 353 14.38 -8.74 9.18
CA ASP A 353 13.92 -7.35 9.03
C ASP A 353 15.10 -6.34 9.05
N HIS A 354 14.91 -5.18 8.41
CA HIS A 354 15.65 -3.96 8.80
C HIS A 354 14.94 -3.24 9.96
N VAL A 355 13.61 -3.15 9.88
CA VAL A 355 12.76 -2.60 10.95
C VAL A 355 11.64 -3.60 11.23
N THR A 356 11.69 -4.26 12.39
CA THR A 356 10.78 -5.37 12.71
C THR A 356 9.33 -4.92 12.81
N SER A 357 8.41 -5.72 12.29
CA SER A 357 7.00 -5.33 12.26
C SER A 357 6.34 -5.40 13.65
N THR A 358 6.49 -6.51 14.37
CA THR A 358 5.80 -6.71 15.66
C THR A 358 6.52 -6.00 16.80
N SER A 359 7.85 -6.16 16.90
CA SER A 359 8.65 -5.62 17.99
C SER A 359 9.17 -4.19 17.78
N ALA A 360 8.97 -3.61 16.59
CA ALA A 360 9.36 -2.23 16.25
C ALA A 360 10.84 -1.90 16.51
N LEU A 361 11.74 -2.86 16.27
CA LEU A 361 13.19 -2.71 16.45
C LEU A 361 13.85 -2.27 15.13
N CYS A 362 14.73 -1.27 15.16
CA CYS A 362 15.59 -0.96 14.02
C CYS A 362 16.97 -1.62 14.19
N PHE A 363 17.32 -2.53 13.29
CA PHE A 363 18.58 -3.27 13.36
C PHE A 363 19.71 -2.57 12.58
N PRO A 364 20.98 -2.66 13.03
CA PRO A 364 22.15 -2.11 12.32
C PRO A 364 22.56 -3.01 11.15
N VAL A 365 21.64 -3.24 10.20
CA VAL A 365 21.74 -4.26 9.16
C VAL A 365 23.00 -4.08 8.31
N PHE A 366 23.16 -2.92 7.68
CA PHE A 366 24.28 -2.67 6.77
C PHE A 366 25.62 -2.47 7.48
N THR A 367 25.62 -1.91 8.68
CA THR A 367 26.87 -1.47 9.36
C THR A 367 27.47 -2.53 10.26
N HIS A 368 26.69 -3.46 10.81
CA HIS A 368 27.18 -4.48 11.75
C HIS A 368 26.75 -5.89 11.36
N ILE A 369 25.45 -6.12 11.14
CA ILE A 369 24.92 -7.48 11.00
C ILE A 369 25.39 -8.14 9.71
N ILE A 370 25.19 -7.52 8.54
CA ILE A 370 25.60 -8.12 7.26
C ILE A 370 27.11 -8.43 7.24
N PRO A 371 28.03 -7.50 7.59
CA PRO A 371 29.46 -7.81 7.68
C PRO A 371 29.77 -8.99 8.63
N ALA A 372 29.13 -9.04 9.81
CA ALA A 372 29.37 -10.11 10.79
C ALA A 372 28.81 -11.48 10.36
N LEU A 373 27.72 -11.51 9.59
CA LEU A 373 27.18 -12.73 8.96
C LEU A 373 28.09 -13.20 7.81
N ARG A 374 28.59 -12.28 6.96
CA ARG A 374 29.54 -12.60 5.89
C ARG A 374 30.83 -13.22 6.43
N GLN A 375 31.36 -12.68 7.54
CA GLN A 375 32.53 -13.25 8.24
C GLN A 375 32.30 -14.68 8.77
N ARG A 376 31.05 -15.12 8.92
CA ARG A 376 30.66 -16.48 9.34
C ARG A 376 30.28 -17.39 8.17
N GLY A 377 30.49 -16.96 6.93
CA GLY A 377 30.23 -17.75 5.72
C GLY A 377 28.82 -17.64 5.14
N VAL A 378 27.96 -16.78 5.71
CA VAL A 378 26.59 -16.57 5.18
C VAL A 378 26.67 -15.96 3.77
N ARG A 379 26.19 -16.73 2.78
CA ARG A 379 26.28 -16.43 1.34
C ARG A 379 25.05 -15.72 0.78
N GLN A 380 23.86 -16.01 1.29
CA GLN A 380 22.62 -15.32 0.91
C GLN A 380 22.08 -14.51 2.10
N ILE A 381 21.73 -13.25 1.90
CA ILE A 381 21.11 -12.43 2.96
C ILE A 381 19.93 -11.66 2.36
N ILE A 382 18.72 -12.01 2.79
CA ILE A 382 17.47 -11.38 2.35
C ILE A 382 17.00 -10.45 3.46
N VAL A 383 16.80 -9.16 3.15
CA VAL A 383 16.40 -8.15 4.13
C VAL A 383 14.97 -7.69 3.87
N ASP A 384 14.06 -7.90 4.82
CA ASP A 384 12.74 -7.26 4.81
C ASP A 384 12.85 -5.80 5.31
N GLY A 385 12.97 -4.88 4.37
CA GLY A 385 12.88 -3.43 4.59
C GLY A 385 11.46 -2.88 4.42
N ALA A 386 10.40 -3.69 4.57
CA ALA A 386 9.01 -3.28 4.45
C ALA A 386 8.66 -2.01 5.25
N HIS A 387 9.33 -1.77 6.38
CA HIS A 387 9.16 -0.61 7.23
C HIS A 387 10.30 0.42 7.13
N ALA A 388 11.31 0.22 6.28
CA ALA A 388 12.53 1.04 6.26
C ALA A 388 12.39 2.35 5.48
N LEU A 389 11.64 2.38 4.37
CA LEU A 389 11.60 3.55 3.48
C LEU A 389 11.11 4.82 4.21
N LEU A 390 11.72 5.98 3.91
CA LEU A 390 11.67 7.25 4.67
C LEU A 390 12.21 7.19 6.10
N GLN A 391 11.88 6.16 6.87
CA GLN A 391 12.27 5.99 8.27
C GLN A 391 13.79 5.84 8.44
N VAL A 392 14.43 5.11 7.54
CA VAL A 392 15.88 4.86 7.50
C VAL A 392 16.47 5.53 6.26
N GLU A 393 17.74 5.90 6.34
CA GLU A 393 18.51 6.34 5.17
C GLU A 393 18.99 5.12 4.37
N LEU A 394 18.59 5.06 3.10
CA LEU A 394 18.99 4.02 2.17
C LEU A 394 19.82 4.69 1.07
N ASP A 395 21.09 4.30 0.99
CA ASP A 395 21.98 4.65 -0.12
C ASP A 395 22.71 3.38 -0.56
N PHE A 396 22.20 2.72 -1.60
CA PHE A 396 22.76 1.45 -2.07
C PHE A 396 24.07 1.63 -2.85
N ASN A 397 24.30 2.80 -3.44
CA ASN A 397 25.54 3.15 -4.14
C ASN A 397 26.70 3.35 -3.17
N ALA A 398 26.42 3.84 -1.95
CA ALA A 398 27.42 3.99 -0.88
C ALA A 398 27.67 2.71 -0.07
N LEU A 399 26.84 1.66 -0.20
CA LEU A 399 27.07 0.39 0.52
C LEU A 399 28.29 -0.36 -0.03
N PRO A 400 29.32 -0.64 0.81
CA PRO A 400 30.44 -1.46 0.38
C PRO A 400 29.99 -2.93 0.19
N PRO A 401 30.63 -3.71 -0.71
CA PRO A 401 30.16 -5.06 -1.10
C PRO A 401 29.93 -6.04 0.06
N GLU A 402 30.71 -5.94 1.13
CA GLU A 402 30.60 -6.74 2.35
C GLU A 402 29.40 -6.35 3.24
N SER A 403 28.82 -5.17 3.04
CA SER A 403 27.60 -4.67 3.69
C SER A 403 26.35 -4.83 2.83
N GLN A 404 26.49 -5.22 1.56
CA GLN A 404 25.36 -5.38 0.65
C GLN A 404 24.59 -6.70 0.95
N PRO A 405 23.25 -6.62 1.12
CA PRO A 405 22.41 -7.81 1.13
C PRO A 405 22.39 -8.46 -0.25
N THR A 406 21.87 -9.69 -0.35
CA THR A 406 21.55 -10.33 -1.63
C THR A 406 20.31 -9.69 -2.25
N VAL A 407 19.27 -9.49 -1.43
CA VAL A 407 18.05 -8.74 -1.77
C VAL A 407 17.67 -7.82 -0.61
N PHE A 408 17.26 -6.60 -0.91
CA PHE A 408 16.56 -5.72 0.02
C PHE A 408 15.14 -5.44 -0.47
N VAL A 409 14.14 -5.69 0.35
CA VAL A 409 12.72 -5.52 0.01
C VAL A 409 12.14 -4.25 0.65
N GLY A 410 11.18 -3.57 0.03
CA GLY A 410 10.49 -2.43 0.64
C GLY A 410 9.05 -2.22 0.18
N ASN A 411 8.27 -1.47 0.97
CA ASN A 411 6.91 -1.05 0.61
C ASN A 411 6.84 0.46 0.35
N LEU A 412 6.18 0.86 -0.73
CA LEU A 412 5.89 2.27 -1.03
C LEU A 412 4.59 2.76 -0.37
N HIS A 413 3.67 1.83 -0.09
CA HIS A 413 2.32 2.15 0.41
C HIS A 413 2.23 2.36 1.93
N LYS A 414 3.32 2.10 2.68
CA LYS A 414 3.46 2.39 4.13
C LYS A 414 3.92 3.84 4.32
N TRP A 415 5.07 4.07 4.96
CA TRP A 415 5.61 5.40 5.28
C TRP A 415 5.70 6.34 4.07
N PHE A 416 6.19 5.83 2.93
CA PHE A 416 6.26 6.61 1.68
C PHE A 416 4.88 7.04 1.14
N SER A 417 3.78 6.57 1.75
CA SER A 417 2.41 7.06 1.57
C SER A 417 1.91 7.03 0.11
N SER A 418 2.48 6.15 -0.71
CA SER A 418 2.03 5.91 -2.08
C SER A 418 0.66 5.20 -2.07
N THR A 419 0.03 5.18 -3.25
CA THR A 419 -1.17 4.39 -3.50
C THR A 419 -0.90 2.90 -3.22
N LYS A 420 -1.97 2.15 -2.91
CA LYS A 420 -1.82 0.73 -2.52
C LYS A 420 -1.38 -0.10 -3.73
N SER A 421 -0.81 -1.27 -3.43
CA SER A 421 -0.22 -2.19 -4.42
C SER A 421 1.08 -1.69 -5.07
N ALA A 422 1.93 -0.99 -4.31
CA ALA A 422 3.34 -0.83 -4.67
C ALA A 422 4.32 -1.16 -3.53
N GLY A 423 5.39 -1.84 -3.93
CA GLY A 423 6.63 -2.08 -3.22
C GLY A 423 7.78 -2.17 -4.22
N PHE A 424 8.97 -2.50 -3.74
CA PHE A 424 10.14 -2.72 -4.59
C PHE A 424 11.03 -3.80 -3.98
N PHE A 425 11.98 -4.28 -4.76
CA PHE A 425 13.20 -4.85 -4.22
C PHE A 425 14.43 -4.32 -4.95
N TRP A 426 15.53 -4.21 -4.22
CA TRP A 426 16.88 -4.00 -4.76
C TRP A 426 17.63 -5.33 -4.74
N VAL A 427 18.29 -5.69 -5.83
CA VAL A 427 19.11 -6.92 -5.93
C VAL A 427 20.57 -6.56 -6.11
N ARG A 428 21.47 -7.23 -5.38
CA ARG A 428 22.91 -7.10 -5.61
C ARG A 428 23.28 -7.56 -7.03
N LEU A 429 24.18 -6.82 -7.69
CA LEU A 429 24.52 -7.00 -9.11
C LEU A 429 24.85 -8.47 -9.47
N ASP A 430 25.64 -9.16 -8.64
CA ASP A 430 26.06 -10.56 -8.85
C ASP A 430 24.94 -11.60 -8.63
N ASP A 431 23.82 -11.19 -8.02
CA ASP A 431 22.67 -12.03 -7.70
C ASP A 431 21.47 -11.80 -8.61
N MET A 432 21.49 -10.79 -9.49
CA MET A 432 20.38 -10.47 -10.40
C MET A 432 19.89 -11.66 -11.23
N LYS A 433 20.80 -12.54 -11.68
CA LYS A 433 20.48 -13.75 -12.46
C LYS A 433 19.89 -14.92 -11.63
N LYS A 434 19.75 -14.75 -10.32
CA LYS A 434 19.19 -15.75 -9.40
C LYS A 434 17.78 -15.37 -8.94
N ILE A 435 17.35 -14.15 -9.21
CA ILE A 435 16.03 -13.63 -8.87
C ILE A 435 15.10 -13.83 -10.05
N HIS A 436 14.01 -14.54 -9.81
CA HIS A 436 12.95 -14.79 -10.77
C HIS A 436 11.59 -14.46 -10.18
N SER A 437 10.67 -14.02 -11.04
CA SER A 437 9.32 -13.68 -10.66
C SER A 437 8.54 -14.93 -10.24
N VAL A 438 7.66 -14.80 -9.25
CA VAL A 438 6.68 -15.86 -8.96
C VAL A 438 5.57 -15.95 -10.01
N VAL A 439 5.42 -14.92 -10.84
CA VAL A 439 4.51 -14.86 -12.01
C VAL A 439 5.35 -14.71 -13.28
N LEU A 440 5.44 -15.77 -14.06
CA LEU A 440 6.11 -15.73 -15.37
C LEU A 440 5.15 -15.20 -16.44
N SER A 441 5.67 -14.33 -17.30
CA SER A 441 4.91 -13.58 -18.31
C SER A 441 5.79 -13.34 -19.54
N HIS A 442 5.39 -12.42 -20.42
CA HIS A 442 5.94 -12.23 -21.76
C HIS A 442 7.44 -11.82 -21.79
N GLY A 443 7.97 -11.18 -20.75
CA GLY A 443 9.38 -10.79 -20.64
C GLY A 443 10.27 -11.76 -19.85
N ALA A 444 9.75 -12.95 -19.50
CA ALA A 444 10.53 -13.96 -18.78
C ALA A 444 11.68 -14.48 -19.64
N GLY A 445 12.91 -14.38 -19.11
CA GLY A 445 14.15 -14.73 -19.83
C GLY A 445 14.81 -13.57 -20.60
N ASP A 446 14.15 -12.43 -20.78
CA ASP A 446 14.71 -11.27 -21.50
C ASP A 446 15.52 -10.32 -20.60
N GLY A 447 15.40 -10.47 -19.27
CA GLY A 447 16.14 -9.68 -18.29
C GLY A 447 15.41 -9.55 -16.96
N LEU A 448 16.11 -9.11 -15.91
CA LEU A 448 15.53 -9.00 -14.56
C LEU A 448 14.35 -8.03 -14.52
N LEU A 449 14.39 -6.94 -15.29
CA LEU A 449 13.32 -5.95 -15.25
C LEU A 449 12.18 -6.33 -16.19
N SER A 450 12.52 -6.86 -17.36
CA SER A 450 11.57 -7.42 -18.33
C SER A 450 10.70 -8.53 -17.74
N GLU A 451 11.27 -9.41 -16.92
CA GLU A 451 10.54 -10.50 -16.28
C GLU A 451 9.52 -10.03 -15.23
N PHE A 452 9.71 -8.83 -14.64
CA PHE A 452 8.89 -8.31 -13.54
C PHE A 452 7.99 -7.11 -13.91
N ILE A 453 8.33 -6.34 -14.95
CA ILE A 453 7.64 -5.10 -15.31
C ILE A 453 6.20 -5.34 -15.82
N TRP A 454 5.91 -6.55 -16.31
CA TRP A 454 4.61 -6.95 -16.86
C TRP A 454 4.17 -8.32 -16.30
N ASP A 455 3.57 -8.33 -15.12
CA ASP A 455 3.00 -9.52 -14.46
C ASP A 455 1.58 -9.89 -14.96
N GLY A 456 1.13 -9.26 -16.05
CA GLY A 456 -0.19 -9.47 -16.67
C GLY A 456 -1.05 -8.20 -16.68
N THR A 457 -2.21 -8.27 -17.34
CA THR A 457 -3.10 -7.10 -17.46
C THR A 457 -3.74 -6.76 -16.12
N ARG A 458 -3.43 -5.58 -15.60
CA ARG A 458 -3.99 -4.99 -14.38
C ARG A 458 -3.86 -3.47 -14.44
N ASP A 459 -4.32 -2.80 -13.40
CA ASP A 459 -3.99 -1.40 -13.18
C ASP A 459 -2.52 -1.24 -12.71
N TYR A 460 -1.80 -0.38 -13.42
CA TYR A 460 -0.41 0.01 -13.16
C TYR A 460 -0.28 1.47 -12.69
N GLY A 461 -1.37 2.23 -12.63
CA GLY A 461 -1.39 3.66 -12.28
C GLY A 461 -0.71 3.97 -10.95
N THR A 462 -0.73 3.03 -9.99
CA THR A 462 0.04 3.10 -8.74
C THR A 462 1.54 3.35 -8.99
N TYR A 463 2.17 2.62 -9.91
CA TYR A 463 3.60 2.80 -10.23
C TYR A 463 3.84 4.18 -10.85
N LEU A 464 2.91 4.64 -11.68
CA LEU A 464 3.04 5.90 -12.39
C LEU A 464 2.87 7.14 -11.48
N THR A 465 2.46 6.95 -10.22
CA THR A 465 2.50 8.00 -9.18
C THR A 465 3.91 8.23 -8.62
N ILE A 466 4.83 7.26 -8.73
CA ILE A 466 6.12 7.26 -8.03
C ILE A 466 6.98 8.50 -8.31
N PRO A 467 7.10 9.03 -9.54
CA PRO A 467 7.88 10.25 -9.79
C PRO A 467 7.40 11.44 -8.95
N ALA A 468 6.10 11.73 -8.94
CA ALA A 468 5.54 12.81 -8.12
C ALA A 468 5.70 12.58 -6.62
N MET A 469 5.66 11.31 -6.17
CA MET A 469 5.89 10.94 -4.77
C MET A 469 7.33 11.18 -4.33
N VAL A 470 8.32 10.85 -5.18
CA VAL A 470 9.74 11.13 -4.96
C VAL A 470 9.96 12.64 -4.84
N ASP A 471 9.54 13.40 -5.85
CA ASP A 471 9.67 14.87 -5.88
C ASP A 471 8.98 15.54 -4.67
N PHE A 472 7.84 15.01 -4.22
CA PHE A 472 7.15 15.51 -3.04
C PHE A 472 7.98 15.31 -1.76
N TRP A 473 8.47 14.08 -1.51
CA TRP A 473 9.23 13.79 -0.29
C TRP A 473 10.60 14.47 -0.24
N GLU A 474 11.28 14.60 -1.38
CA GLU A 474 12.52 15.38 -1.49
C GLU A 474 12.30 16.84 -1.09
N ARG A 475 11.21 17.46 -1.57
CA ARG A 475 10.81 18.84 -1.19
C ARG A 475 10.37 18.99 0.26
N GLN A 476 9.84 17.92 0.87
CA GLN A 476 9.59 17.90 2.32
C GLN A 476 10.86 17.68 3.15
N GLY A 477 11.98 17.29 2.53
CA GLY A 477 13.28 17.13 3.17
C GLY A 477 13.35 15.93 4.11
N HIS A 478 14.12 14.91 3.74
CA HIS A 478 14.14 13.62 4.45
C HIS A 478 14.55 13.77 5.92
N HIS A 479 15.55 14.61 6.23
CA HIS A 479 15.93 14.91 7.61
C HIS A 479 14.78 15.56 8.39
N ARG A 480 14.10 16.58 7.84
CA ARG A 480 12.96 17.24 8.50
C ARG A 480 11.85 16.25 8.87
N VAL A 481 11.52 15.35 7.94
CA VAL A 481 10.55 14.25 8.16
C VAL A 481 11.03 13.31 9.27
N ARG A 482 12.29 12.86 9.22
CA ARG A 482 12.83 11.91 10.20
C ARG A 482 12.97 12.49 11.59
N ASP A 483 13.48 13.72 11.71
CA ASP A 483 13.69 14.41 12.98
C ASP A 483 12.34 14.65 13.68
N TYR A 484 11.33 15.12 12.94
CA TYR A 484 9.97 15.33 13.48
C TYR A 484 9.37 14.03 14.02
N CYS A 485 9.34 12.98 13.19
CA CYS A 485 8.70 11.73 13.56
C CYS A 485 9.44 11.02 14.71
N SER A 486 10.78 11.04 14.70
CA SER A 486 11.59 10.39 15.74
C SER A 486 11.61 11.13 17.06
N HIS A 487 11.62 12.46 17.05
CA HIS A 487 11.48 13.26 18.27
C HIS A 487 10.08 13.08 18.89
N LEU A 488 9.03 13.11 18.07
CA LEU A 488 7.65 12.88 18.51
C LEU A 488 7.47 11.46 19.09
N LEU A 489 7.95 10.43 18.38
CA LEU A 489 7.88 9.04 18.84
C LEU A 489 8.61 8.85 20.17
N SER A 490 9.87 9.25 20.25
CA SER A 490 10.71 8.99 21.43
C SER A 490 10.14 9.67 22.67
N SER A 491 9.71 10.94 22.51
CA SER A 491 9.06 11.71 23.58
C SER A 491 7.72 11.09 24.01
N ALA A 492 6.93 10.58 23.06
CA ALA A 492 5.68 9.89 23.35
C ALA A 492 5.90 8.54 24.05
N ALA A 493 6.87 7.75 23.59
CA ALA A 493 7.22 6.46 24.19
C ALA A 493 7.70 6.62 25.64
N ASP A 494 8.57 7.59 25.91
CA ASP A 494 9.03 7.89 27.27
C ASP A 494 7.90 8.40 28.16
N MET A 495 7.07 9.32 27.66
CA MET A 495 5.91 9.84 28.40
C MET A 495 4.88 8.74 28.75
N LEU A 496 4.60 7.83 27.81
CA LEU A 496 3.70 6.69 28.03
C LEU A 496 4.31 5.67 29.00
N THR A 497 5.59 5.32 28.85
CA THR A 497 6.31 4.38 29.74
C THR A 497 6.30 4.87 31.19
N ILE A 498 6.62 6.15 31.41
CA ILE A 498 6.57 6.79 32.74
C ILE A 498 5.14 6.77 33.30
N ALA A 499 4.14 7.12 32.49
CA ALA A 499 2.75 7.18 32.92
C ALA A 499 2.15 5.81 33.25
N PHE A 500 2.60 4.75 32.58
CA PHE A 500 2.15 3.39 32.80
C PHE A 500 2.92 2.67 33.91
N GLY A 501 4.00 3.28 34.43
CA GLY A 501 4.88 2.66 35.42
C GLY A 501 5.58 1.41 34.89
N SER A 502 5.72 1.28 33.56
CA SER A 502 6.12 0.05 32.89
C SER A 502 7.59 0.07 32.46
N ARG A 503 8.11 -1.07 31.97
CA ARG A 503 9.52 -1.19 31.60
C ARG A 503 9.77 -0.56 30.23
N LYS A 504 10.79 0.30 30.13
CA LYS A 504 11.25 0.87 28.86
C LYS A 504 11.82 -0.25 27.96
N VAL A 505 11.49 -0.22 26.67
CA VAL A 505 12.16 -1.07 25.67
C VAL A 505 13.54 -0.50 25.36
N ALA A 506 14.55 -1.36 25.27
CA ALA A 506 15.95 -0.96 25.16
C ALA A 506 16.35 -0.47 23.74
N ARG A 507 15.54 -0.80 22.74
CA ARG A 507 15.66 -0.37 21.35
C ARG A 507 14.28 -0.20 20.74
N HIS A 508 14.13 0.77 19.85
CA HIS A 508 12.98 0.94 18.98
C HIS A 508 13.44 1.49 17.62
N SER A 509 12.51 1.65 16.67
CA SER A 509 12.79 2.26 15.38
C SER A 509 12.46 3.76 15.40
N PRO A 510 12.93 4.57 14.43
CA PRO A 510 12.67 6.01 14.48
C PRO A 510 11.18 6.39 14.46
N PHE A 511 10.31 5.63 13.79
CA PHE A 511 8.87 5.94 13.61
C PHE A 511 7.92 4.94 14.29
N MET A 512 8.42 3.86 14.92
CA MET A 512 7.61 2.94 15.72
C MET A 512 8.31 2.54 17.02
N SER A 513 7.52 2.32 18.08
CA SER A 513 8.02 1.80 19.34
C SER A 513 6.95 0.94 20.02
N LEU A 514 7.39 -0.01 20.84
CA LEU A 514 6.55 -0.69 21.80
C LEU A 514 6.55 0.08 23.12
N VAL A 515 5.37 0.23 23.72
CA VAL A 515 5.22 0.64 25.11
C VAL A 515 4.45 -0.45 25.85
N GLU A 516 5.06 -0.98 26.91
CA GLU A 516 4.46 -2.01 27.76
C GLU A 516 3.25 -1.42 28.51
N LEU A 517 2.13 -2.14 28.52
CA LEU A 517 0.90 -1.70 29.19
C LEU A 517 1.05 -1.75 30.73
N PRO A 518 0.28 -0.92 31.48
CA PRO A 518 0.19 -0.97 32.94
C PRO A 518 -0.03 -2.38 33.51
N GLU A 519 0.53 -2.67 34.69
CA GLU A 519 0.54 -4.02 35.30
C GLU A 519 -0.86 -4.62 35.46
N ASN A 520 -1.87 -3.81 35.80
CA ASN A 520 -3.26 -4.27 35.91
C ASN A 520 -3.87 -4.71 34.58
N LEU A 521 -3.34 -4.28 33.43
CA LEU A 521 -3.72 -4.80 32.11
C LEU A 521 -2.94 -6.06 31.71
N GLN A 522 -1.95 -6.50 32.49
CA GLN A 522 -1.17 -7.74 32.25
C GLN A 522 -1.89 -8.99 32.79
N ASP A 523 -3.23 -9.02 32.72
CA ASP A 523 -4.07 -10.11 33.21
C ASP A 523 -4.42 -11.08 32.07
N SER A 524 -4.26 -12.38 32.30
CA SER A 524 -4.66 -13.46 31.39
C SER A 524 -6.12 -13.40 30.90
N ARG A 525 -7.02 -12.76 31.66
CA ARG A 525 -8.46 -12.64 31.35
C ARG A 525 -8.79 -11.48 30.44
N ILE A 526 -7.96 -10.44 30.41
CA ILE A 526 -8.11 -9.34 29.45
C ILE A 526 -7.24 -9.65 28.24
N THR A 527 -7.83 -9.67 27.04
CA THR A 527 -7.09 -10.02 25.82
C THR A 527 -6.53 -8.77 25.15
N ALA A 528 -5.42 -8.93 24.42
CA ALA A 528 -4.91 -7.88 23.53
C ALA A 528 -6.01 -7.35 22.59
N LYS A 529 -6.87 -8.24 22.07
CA LYS A 529 -8.03 -7.87 21.25
C LYS A 529 -9.00 -6.98 22.03
N TYR A 530 -9.41 -7.34 23.24
CA TYR A 530 -10.33 -6.53 24.04
C TYR A 530 -9.80 -5.11 24.28
N VAL A 531 -8.52 -4.96 24.64
CA VAL A 531 -7.90 -3.64 24.83
C VAL A 531 -7.88 -2.86 23.52
N GLN A 532 -7.50 -3.50 22.41
CA GLN A 532 -7.46 -2.87 21.09
C GLN A 532 -8.86 -2.44 20.59
N ASP A 533 -9.86 -3.31 20.69
CA ASP A 533 -11.25 -3.03 20.33
C ASP A 533 -11.80 -1.89 21.18
N THR A 534 -11.52 -1.87 22.49
CA THR A 534 -11.94 -0.78 23.39
C THR A 534 -11.31 0.56 23.00
N LEU A 535 -10.03 0.57 22.60
CA LEU A 535 -9.36 1.75 22.09
C LEU A 535 -9.96 2.22 20.75
N HIS A 536 -10.25 1.30 19.83
CA HIS A 536 -10.80 1.60 18.51
C HIS A 536 -12.27 2.06 18.55
N ASP A 537 -13.15 1.26 19.16
CA ASP A 537 -14.61 1.42 19.10
C ASP A 537 -15.11 2.50 20.06
N ILE A 538 -14.52 2.60 21.26
CA ILE A 538 -14.97 3.54 22.30
C ILE A 538 -14.11 4.81 22.31
N ALA A 539 -12.79 4.67 22.31
CA ALA A 539 -11.88 5.82 22.37
C ALA A 539 -11.53 6.41 21.00
N ARG A 540 -11.94 5.80 19.88
CA ARG A 540 -11.59 6.25 18.51
C ARG A 540 -10.07 6.38 18.31
N ILE A 541 -9.30 5.41 18.85
CA ILE A 541 -7.85 5.33 18.68
C ILE A 541 -7.47 4.03 17.97
N GLU A 542 -6.91 4.17 16.78
CA GLU A 542 -6.36 3.06 16.00
C GLU A 542 -4.88 2.88 16.34
N VAL A 543 -4.62 1.94 17.26
CA VAL A 543 -3.30 1.54 17.74
C VAL A 543 -3.30 0.03 18.04
N PRO A 544 -2.33 -0.76 17.55
CA PRO A 544 -2.38 -2.21 17.70
C PRO A 544 -1.78 -2.65 19.04
N VAL A 545 -2.46 -3.59 19.71
CA VAL A 545 -1.98 -4.23 20.93
C VAL A 545 -1.30 -5.56 20.57
N LYS A 546 -0.13 -5.82 21.15
CA LYS A 546 0.72 -6.99 20.90
C LYS A 546 0.98 -7.76 22.19
N LEU A 547 1.01 -9.09 22.09
CA LEU A 547 1.46 -10.00 23.14
C LEU A 547 2.85 -10.51 22.77
N ILE A 548 3.85 -10.22 23.61
CA ILE A 548 5.28 -10.54 23.38
C ILE A 548 5.87 -10.97 24.73
N GLU A 549 6.58 -12.10 24.78
CA GLU A 549 7.10 -12.68 26.04
C GLU A 549 6.06 -12.74 27.17
N GLY A 550 4.81 -13.09 26.83
CA GLY A 550 3.71 -13.20 27.79
C GLY A 550 3.13 -11.86 28.32
N ARG A 551 3.60 -10.71 27.82
CA ARG A 551 3.12 -9.37 28.25
C ARG A 551 2.54 -8.55 27.10
N TYR A 552 1.62 -7.66 27.42
CA TYR A 552 0.94 -6.79 26.48
C TYR A 552 1.64 -5.43 26.31
N TYR A 553 1.69 -4.98 25.06
CA TYR A 553 2.28 -3.72 24.63
C TYR A 553 1.36 -3.04 23.61
N VAL A 554 1.34 -1.71 23.56
CA VAL A 554 0.89 -0.98 22.36
C VAL A 554 2.09 -0.70 21.45
N ARG A 555 1.96 -1.01 20.16
CA ARG A 555 2.96 -0.64 19.15
C ARG A 555 2.58 0.68 18.48
N ILE A 556 3.01 1.78 19.08
CA ILE A 556 2.74 3.13 18.57
C ILE A 556 3.53 3.42 17.29
N SER A 557 2.94 4.21 16.39
CA SER A 557 3.59 4.78 15.20
C SER A 557 3.52 6.30 15.24
N ALA A 558 4.58 6.99 14.87
CA ALA A 558 4.59 8.44 14.67
C ALA A 558 4.89 8.78 13.21
N PHE A 559 4.07 9.66 12.63
CA PHE A 559 4.29 10.16 11.28
C PHE A 559 4.00 11.66 11.18
N VAL A 560 4.31 12.26 10.02
CA VAL A 560 4.30 13.72 9.78
C VAL A 560 2.96 14.42 10.02
N TYR A 561 1.88 13.68 10.26
CA TYR A 561 0.55 14.21 10.56
C TYR A 561 0.10 14.05 12.02
N ASN A 562 0.88 13.36 12.86
CA ASN A 562 0.54 13.13 14.27
C ASN A 562 0.96 14.32 15.12
N THR A 563 0.34 14.51 16.29
CA THR A 563 0.68 15.60 17.22
C THR A 563 0.74 15.12 18.68
N PRO A 564 1.50 15.78 19.58
CA PRO A 564 1.71 15.32 20.96
C PRO A 564 0.42 15.07 21.76
N ASP A 565 -0.64 15.84 21.51
CA ASP A 565 -1.94 15.70 22.19
C ASP A 565 -2.62 14.35 21.91
N GLU A 566 -2.38 13.73 20.76
CA GLU A 566 -2.90 12.40 20.42
C GLU A 566 -2.29 11.31 21.31
N TYR A 567 -1.01 11.40 21.62
CA TYR A 567 -0.32 10.48 22.53
C TYR A 567 -0.70 10.73 23.99
N VAL A 568 -0.95 11.99 24.36
CA VAL A 568 -1.55 12.32 25.67
C VAL A 568 -2.96 11.73 25.78
N TYR A 569 -3.76 11.77 24.72
CA TYR A 569 -5.09 11.15 24.70
C TYR A 569 -5.01 9.61 24.80
N LEU A 570 -4.10 8.97 24.05
CA LEU A 570 -3.79 7.54 24.18
C LEU A 570 -3.42 7.15 25.62
N ARG A 571 -2.59 7.94 26.31
CA ARG A 571 -2.28 7.74 27.73
C ARG A 571 -3.54 7.71 28.58
N GLN A 572 -4.40 8.73 28.47
CA GLN A 572 -5.60 8.81 29.30
C GLN A 572 -6.60 7.69 29.00
N ALA A 573 -6.74 7.30 27.72
CA ALA A 573 -7.58 6.18 27.33
C ALA A 573 -7.10 4.86 27.96
N ILE A 574 -5.81 4.53 27.85
CA ILE A 574 -5.24 3.31 28.44
C ILE A 574 -5.37 3.32 29.96
N LEU A 575 -5.05 4.42 30.64
CA LEU A 575 -5.20 4.54 32.09
C LEU A 575 -6.66 4.38 32.55
N SER A 576 -7.64 4.89 31.80
CA SER A 576 -9.06 4.71 32.12
C SER A 576 -9.53 3.26 31.91
N ILE A 577 -9.03 2.55 30.88
CA ILE A 577 -9.29 1.12 30.69
C ILE A 577 -8.71 0.32 31.88
N ALA A 578 -7.48 0.65 32.27
CA ALA A 578 -6.77 0.03 33.39
C ALA A 578 -7.51 0.21 34.73
N GLU A 579 -7.92 1.44 35.05
CA GLU A 579 -8.72 1.76 36.24
C GLU A 579 -10.03 0.97 36.29
N LYS A 580 -10.83 1.03 35.20
CA LYS A 580 -12.11 0.30 35.10
C LYS A 580 -11.94 -1.21 35.21
N TRP A 581 -10.84 -1.78 34.71
CA TRP A 581 -10.55 -3.19 34.85
C TRP A 581 -10.22 -3.57 36.30
N SER A 582 -9.41 -2.78 37.01
CA SER A 582 -9.16 -2.95 38.45
C SER A 582 -10.43 -2.85 39.29
N GLU A 583 -11.43 -2.08 38.85
CA GLU A 583 -12.73 -2.00 39.52
C GLU A 583 -13.66 -3.19 39.23
N HIS A 584 -13.41 -3.95 38.16
CA HIS A 584 -14.30 -4.99 37.66
C HIS A 584 -14.42 -6.18 38.65
N PRO A 585 -15.63 -6.75 38.89
CA PRO A 585 -15.81 -7.83 39.86
C PRO A 585 -14.94 -9.07 39.61
N GLN A 586 -14.65 -9.39 38.34
CA GLN A 586 -13.79 -10.53 37.99
C GLN A 586 -12.33 -10.33 38.40
N TRP A 587 -11.82 -9.10 38.34
CA TRP A 587 -10.46 -8.75 38.78
C TRP A 587 -10.38 -8.81 40.31
N LYS A 588 -11.33 -8.18 41.00
CA LYS A 588 -11.45 -8.21 42.47
C LYS A 588 -11.57 -9.64 43.02
N HIS A 589 -12.23 -10.56 42.31
CA HIS A 589 -12.35 -11.95 42.71
C HIS A 589 -11.03 -12.74 42.58
N LEU A 590 -10.17 -12.42 41.60
CA LEU A 590 -8.83 -13.01 41.48
C LEU A 590 -7.90 -12.54 42.60
N HIS A 591 -7.76 -11.22 42.72
CA HIS A 591 -6.79 -10.60 43.62
C HIS A 591 -7.24 -10.58 45.10
N ALA A 592 -8.34 -11.27 45.42
CA ALA A 592 -8.76 -11.62 46.78
C ALA A 592 -8.57 -13.13 47.11
N GLN A 593 -8.03 -13.93 46.17
CA GLN A 593 -7.78 -15.37 46.33
C GLN A 593 -6.29 -15.75 46.34
N GLY A 594 -5.39 -14.76 46.25
CA GLY A 594 -3.94 -14.88 46.46
C GLY A 594 -3.48 -13.88 47.51
#